data_AF-A0A183DJ56-F1
#
_entry.id   AF-A0A183DJ56-F1
#
_cell.length_a   1.000
_cell.length_b   1.000
_cell.length_c   1.000
_cell.angle_alpha   90.00
_cell.angle_beta   90.00
_cell.angle_gamma   90.00
#
_symmetry.space_group_name_H-M   'P 1'
#
loop_
_entity.id
_entity.type
_entity.pdbx_description
1 polymer ?
#
loop_
_entity_poly.entity_id
_entity_poly.type
_entity_poly.pdbx_seq_one_letter_code
_entity_poly.pdbx_strand_id
1 'polypeptide(L)'
;LQNEGTLLELSVPINICGDIHGQYVDLLRIFHQCGRPPYERFLFMGDYVDRGPNSLEVICLLLLLKVRFPAKIFLLRGNHECSMVNQTYGFLDECEERFKNGRVLWMKFQSMFNWLPFVALVSKRILCMHGGLSPKLMHLDNLRRLRRPIDPVED
;
A
#
# COMPACT_ATOMS: atom_id res chain seq x y z
N LEU A 1 -9.66 -2.44 -3.92
CA LEU A 1 -9.52 -1.36 -2.92
C LEU A 1 -10.86 -1.01 -2.28
N GLN A 2 -11.82 -0.40 -2.99
CA GLN A 2 -13.13 -0.01 -2.42
C GLN A 2 -13.97 -1.20 -1.91
N ASN A 3 -13.94 -2.33 -2.63
CA ASN A 3 -14.67 -3.54 -2.25
C ASN A 3 -13.95 -4.39 -1.18
N GLU A 4 -12.81 -3.94 -0.68
CA GLU A 4 -12.06 -4.66 0.35
C GLU A 4 -12.39 -4.11 1.74
N GLY A 5 -12.32 -4.95 2.77
CA GLY A 5 -12.40 -4.50 4.16
C GLY A 5 -11.14 -3.75 4.60
N THR A 6 -11.22 -3.05 5.73
CA THR A 6 -10.03 -2.42 6.35
C THR A 6 -9.04 -3.45 6.89
N LEU A 7 -9.58 -4.57 7.39
CA LEU A 7 -8.84 -5.78 7.69
C LEU A 7 -9.08 -6.81 6.59
N LEU A 8 -8.02 -7.19 5.89
CA LEU A 8 -8.05 -8.27 4.91
C LEU A 8 -7.92 -9.62 5.60
N GLU A 9 -8.65 -10.64 5.15
CA GLU A 9 -8.48 -12.02 5.61
C GLU A 9 -7.89 -12.86 4.48
N LEU A 10 -6.64 -13.31 4.66
CA LEU A 10 -5.84 -13.91 3.59
C LEU A 10 -5.38 -15.32 4.00
N SER A 11 -5.41 -16.27 3.06
CA SER A 11 -4.83 -17.61 3.26
C SER A 11 -3.37 -17.68 2.78
N VAL A 12 -2.64 -18.71 3.20
CA VAL A 12 -1.34 -19.13 2.62
C VAL A 12 -1.54 -20.02 1.37
N PRO A 13 -0.55 -20.20 0.48
CA PRO A 13 0.75 -19.52 0.43
C PRO A 13 0.61 -18.05 -0.01
N ILE A 14 1.47 -17.19 0.53
CA ILE A 14 1.56 -15.76 0.20
C ILE A 14 2.94 -15.21 0.55
N ASN A 15 3.51 -14.42 -0.36
CA ASN A 15 4.72 -13.64 -0.11
C ASN A 15 4.34 -12.33 0.59
N ILE A 16 5.02 -11.98 1.69
CA ILE A 16 4.76 -10.74 2.43
C ILE A 16 5.96 -9.82 2.23
N CYS A 17 5.72 -8.63 1.68
CA CYS A 17 6.74 -7.64 1.34
C CYS A 17 6.57 -6.40 2.22
N GLY A 18 7.68 -5.91 2.77
CA GLY A 18 7.75 -4.62 3.47
C GLY A 18 7.91 -3.45 2.50
N ASP A 19 8.57 -2.40 2.98
CA ASP A 19 8.74 -1.11 2.31
C ASP A 19 9.43 -1.25 0.95
N ILE A 20 9.01 -0.41 0.01
CA ILE A 20 9.56 -0.35 -1.35
C ILE A 20 10.17 1.02 -1.65
N HIS A 21 9.59 2.12 -1.14
CA HIS A 21 10.15 3.47 -1.20
C HIS A 21 10.71 3.89 -2.57
N GLY A 22 9.89 3.77 -3.62
CA GLY A 22 10.30 4.16 -4.97
C GLY A 22 11.49 3.39 -5.55
N GLN A 23 11.90 2.25 -4.96
CA GLN A 23 12.98 1.40 -5.47
C GLN A 23 12.47 0.43 -6.54
N TYR A 24 12.10 0.97 -7.71
CA TYR A 24 11.45 0.20 -8.78
C TYR A 24 12.26 -1.02 -9.25
N VAL A 25 13.58 -0.88 -9.41
CA VAL A 25 14.44 -1.98 -9.84
C VAL A 25 14.45 -3.11 -8.81
N ASP A 26 14.44 -2.78 -7.51
CA ASP A 26 14.42 -3.76 -6.45
C ASP A 26 13.06 -4.46 -6.35
N LEU A 27 11.95 -3.75 -6.60
CA LEU A 27 10.62 -4.36 -6.76
C LEU A 27 10.62 -5.41 -7.89
N LEU A 28 11.23 -5.12 -9.03
CA LEU A 28 11.35 -6.09 -10.13
C LEU A 28 12.20 -7.30 -9.74
N ARG A 29 13.24 -7.12 -8.92
CA ARG A 29 14.05 -8.22 -8.38
C ARG A 29 13.25 -9.08 -7.40
N ILE A 30 12.42 -8.50 -6.53
CA ILE A 30 11.51 -9.24 -5.65
C ILE A 30 10.60 -10.16 -6.49
N PHE A 31 9.98 -9.64 -7.54
CA PHE A 31 9.16 -10.46 -8.44
C PHE A 31 9.96 -11.51 -9.24
N HIS A 32 11.24 -11.26 -9.50
CA HIS A 32 12.09 -12.23 -10.16
C HIS A 32 12.45 -13.40 -9.22
N GLN A 33 12.76 -13.11 -7.96
CA GLN A 33 13.20 -14.11 -6.97
C GLN A 33 12.03 -14.86 -6.32
N CYS A 34 10.96 -14.17 -5.96
CA CYS A 34 9.83 -14.73 -5.21
C CYS A 34 8.69 -15.21 -6.11
N GLY A 35 8.88 -15.18 -7.44
CA GLY A 35 7.87 -15.48 -8.44
C GLY A 35 6.97 -14.30 -8.79
N ARG A 36 6.11 -14.48 -9.80
CA ARG A 36 5.32 -13.41 -10.41
C ARG A 36 3.82 -13.69 -10.33
N PRO A 37 2.98 -12.65 -10.20
CA PRO A 37 1.56 -12.78 -10.50
C PRO A 37 1.35 -13.27 -11.95
N PRO A 38 0.34 -14.12 -12.24
CA PRO A 38 -0.69 -14.62 -11.33
C PRO A 38 -0.32 -15.87 -10.51
N TYR A 39 0.86 -16.43 -10.75
CA TYR A 39 1.27 -17.71 -10.16
C TYR A 39 1.42 -17.59 -8.65
N GLU A 40 2.05 -16.50 -8.20
CA GLU A 40 2.27 -16.20 -6.79
C GLU A 40 1.34 -15.12 -6.25
N ARG A 41 1.12 -15.16 -4.92
CA ARG A 41 0.32 -14.19 -4.18
C ARG A 41 1.24 -13.27 -3.39
N PHE A 42 0.93 -11.99 -3.35
CA PHE A 42 1.70 -10.98 -2.63
C PHE A 42 0.81 -10.14 -1.73
N LEU A 43 1.27 -9.94 -0.51
CA LEU A 43 0.81 -8.90 0.41
C LEU A 43 1.94 -7.89 0.56
N PHE A 44 1.73 -6.66 0.10
CA PHE A 44 2.65 -5.55 0.39
C PHE A 44 2.13 -4.76 1.59
N MET A 45 3.03 -4.41 2.51
CA MET A 45 2.69 -3.81 3.79
C MET A 45 2.69 -2.28 3.79
N GLY A 46 2.77 -1.62 2.63
CA GLY A 46 2.78 -0.15 2.52
C GLY A 46 4.14 0.41 2.12
N ASP A 47 4.26 1.73 2.19
CA ASP A 47 5.47 2.50 1.91
C ASP A 47 6.02 2.23 0.51
N TYR A 48 5.16 2.50 -0.47
CA TYR A 48 5.43 2.37 -1.90
C TYR A 48 6.19 3.56 -2.45
N VAL A 49 5.88 4.75 -1.93
CA VAL A 49 6.33 6.05 -2.44
C VAL A 49 7.36 6.71 -1.53
N ASP A 50 7.87 7.85 -1.98
CA ASP A 50 8.91 8.67 -1.34
C ASP A 50 10.28 7.99 -1.25
N ARG A 51 11.28 8.78 -0.84
CA ARG A 51 12.71 8.42 -0.63
C ARG A 51 13.46 8.01 -1.89
N GLY A 52 12.93 7.07 -2.66
CA GLY A 52 13.49 6.63 -3.94
C GLY A 52 12.97 7.43 -5.13
N PRO A 53 13.65 7.35 -6.29
CA PRO A 53 13.38 8.20 -7.44
C PRO A 53 12.24 7.70 -8.36
N ASN A 54 11.69 6.51 -8.10
CA ASN A 54 10.71 5.86 -8.99
C ASN A 54 9.42 5.48 -8.26
N SER A 55 8.90 6.39 -7.43
CA SER A 55 7.64 6.15 -6.69
C SER A 55 6.48 5.94 -7.65
N LEU A 56 6.41 6.72 -8.74
CA LEU A 56 5.35 6.61 -9.74
C LEU A 56 5.37 5.24 -10.43
N GLU A 57 6.54 4.74 -10.85
CA GLU A 57 6.66 3.42 -11.47
C GLU A 57 6.25 2.31 -10.50
N VAL A 58 6.70 2.38 -9.24
CA VAL A 58 6.34 1.41 -8.20
C VAL A 58 4.83 1.34 -8.01
N ILE A 59 4.20 2.48 -7.70
CA ILE A 59 2.77 2.48 -7.38
C ILE A 59 1.93 2.15 -8.62
N CYS A 60 2.31 2.62 -9.80
CA CYS A 60 1.59 2.29 -11.03
C CYS A 60 1.66 0.79 -11.35
N LEU A 61 2.85 0.17 -11.23
CA LEU A 61 2.97 -1.27 -11.45
C LEU A 61 2.12 -2.07 -10.46
N LEU A 62 2.19 -1.75 -9.16
CA LEU A 62 1.42 -2.44 -8.14
C LEU A 62 -0.09 -2.29 -8.35
N LEU A 63 -0.57 -1.10 -8.72
CA LEU A 63 -1.98 -0.86 -9.04
C LEU A 63 -2.42 -1.61 -10.29
N LEU A 64 -1.61 -1.63 -11.36
CA LEU A 64 -1.91 -2.40 -12.57
C LEU A 64 -2.01 -3.89 -12.27
N LEU A 65 -1.09 -4.43 -11.47
CA LEU A 65 -1.15 -5.83 -11.03
C LEU A 65 -2.36 -6.09 -10.12
N LYS A 66 -2.75 -5.14 -9.26
CA LYS A 66 -3.97 -5.23 -8.44
C LYS A 66 -5.23 -5.27 -9.30
N VAL A 67 -5.31 -4.44 -10.34
CA VAL A 67 -6.43 -4.44 -11.29
C VAL A 67 -6.47 -5.75 -12.07
N ARG A 68 -5.31 -6.22 -12.57
CA ARG A 68 -5.21 -7.41 -13.41
C ARG A 68 -5.42 -8.72 -12.64
N PHE A 69 -4.98 -8.77 -11.38
CA PHE A 69 -4.98 -9.95 -10.51
C PHE A 69 -5.46 -9.62 -9.09
N PRO A 70 -6.74 -9.20 -8.91
CA PRO A 70 -7.24 -8.67 -7.64
C PRO A 70 -7.20 -9.67 -6.47
N ALA A 71 -7.24 -10.97 -6.76
CA ALA A 71 -7.14 -12.06 -5.78
C ALA A 71 -5.69 -12.50 -5.49
N LYS A 72 -4.69 -11.92 -6.16
CA LYS A 72 -3.27 -12.27 -6.03
C LYS A 72 -2.42 -11.15 -5.45
N ILE A 73 -2.78 -9.90 -5.69
CA ILE A 73 -2.08 -8.73 -5.14
C ILE A 73 -2.93 -8.08 -4.05
N PHE A 74 -2.37 -7.92 -2.87
CA PHE A 74 -2.96 -7.22 -1.74
C PHE A 74 -2.02 -6.11 -1.31
N LEU A 75 -2.56 -4.91 -1.12
CA LEU A 75 -1.80 -3.70 -0.82
C LEU A 75 -2.34 -3.13 0.48
N LEU A 76 -1.51 -3.02 1.52
CA LEU A 76 -1.85 -2.27 2.73
C LEU A 76 -1.38 -0.82 2.59
N ARG A 77 -1.82 0.04 3.51
CA ARG A 77 -1.37 1.42 3.59
C ARG A 77 -0.18 1.53 4.55
N GLY A 78 0.91 2.16 4.09
CA GLY A 78 1.99 2.63 4.94
C GLY A 78 1.80 4.09 5.34
N ASN A 79 2.70 4.63 6.17
CA ASN A 79 2.61 6.04 6.56
C ASN A 79 2.97 6.99 5.41
N HIS A 80 3.77 6.52 4.43
CA HIS A 80 4.10 7.31 3.24
C HIS A 80 2.93 7.40 2.23
N GLU A 81 1.88 6.59 2.38
CA GLU A 81 0.64 6.78 1.62
C GLU A 81 -0.32 7.79 2.29
N CYS A 82 0.20 8.73 3.10
CA CYS A 82 -0.56 9.83 3.69
C CYS A 82 -0.14 11.17 3.08
N SER A 83 -1.10 12.06 2.84
CA SER A 83 -0.87 13.31 2.10
C SER A 83 0.20 14.18 2.74
N MET A 84 0.18 14.32 4.07
CA MET A 84 1.16 15.12 4.82
C MET A 84 2.59 14.59 4.71
N VAL A 85 2.76 13.27 4.67
CA VAL A 85 4.06 12.62 4.59
C VAL A 85 4.60 12.77 3.16
N ASN A 86 3.83 12.34 2.16
CA ASN A 86 4.31 12.30 0.78
C ASN A 86 4.30 13.65 0.05
N GLN A 87 3.72 14.68 0.66
CA GLN A 87 3.98 16.08 0.31
C GLN A 87 5.39 16.51 0.72
N THR A 88 5.94 15.95 1.79
CA THR A 88 7.21 16.38 2.38
C THR A 88 8.40 15.55 1.88
N TYR A 89 8.20 14.26 1.60
CA TYR A 89 9.28 13.30 1.35
C TYR A 89 9.52 12.92 -0.12
N GLY A 90 8.88 13.65 -1.04
CA GLY A 90 9.29 13.71 -2.44
C GLY A 90 8.28 13.23 -3.47
N PHE A 91 7.20 12.53 -3.10
CA PHE A 91 6.25 12.03 -4.10
C PHE A 91 5.46 13.15 -4.79
N LEU A 92 5.07 14.21 -4.06
CA LEU A 92 4.46 15.39 -4.68
C LEU A 92 5.42 16.03 -5.69
N ASP A 93 6.68 16.23 -5.29
CA ASP A 93 7.71 16.82 -6.13
C ASP A 93 7.95 15.96 -7.38
N GLU A 94 8.03 14.64 -7.22
CA GLU A 94 8.17 13.69 -8.34
C GLU A 94 6.99 13.82 -9.33
N CYS A 95 5.77 14.00 -8.83
CA CYS A 95 4.60 14.22 -9.67
C CYS A 95 4.67 15.56 -10.41
N GLU A 96 4.99 16.65 -9.70
CA GLU A 96 5.07 18.02 -10.24
C GLU A 96 6.21 18.20 -11.25
N GLU A 97 7.36 17.57 -11.02
CA GLU A 97 8.50 17.60 -11.93
C GLU A 97 8.21 16.84 -13.24
N ARG A 98 7.57 15.67 -13.15
CA ARG A 98 7.41 14.77 -14.30
C ARG A 98 6.17 15.04 -15.14
N PHE A 99 5.18 15.73 -14.60
CA PHE A 99 3.91 15.99 -15.29
C PHE A 99 3.44 17.43 -15.12
N LYS A 100 3.01 18.05 -16.24
CA LYS A 100 2.43 19.42 -16.24
C LYS A 100 1.27 19.58 -15.25
N ASN A 101 0.50 18.52 -15.02
CA ASN A 101 -0.62 18.49 -14.06
C ASN A 101 -0.27 17.65 -12.82
N GLY A 102 1.00 17.64 -12.40
CA GLY A 102 1.53 16.77 -11.35
C GLY A 102 0.78 16.86 -10.03
N ARG A 103 0.47 18.08 -9.56
CA ARG A 103 -0.36 18.28 -8.37
C ARG A 103 -1.73 17.60 -8.44
N VAL A 104 -2.39 17.69 -9.59
CA VAL A 104 -3.70 17.05 -9.82
C VAL A 104 -3.55 15.52 -9.84
N LEU A 105 -2.47 15.01 -10.42
CA LEU A 105 -2.14 13.59 -10.40
C LEU A 105 -1.90 13.10 -8.95
N TRP A 106 -1.09 13.83 -8.18
CA TRP A 106 -0.84 13.56 -6.78
C TRP A 106 -2.13 13.53 -5.95
N MET A 107 -3.05 14.50 -6.14
CA MET A 107 -4.36 14.50 -5.47
C MET A 107 -5.21 13.26 -5.79
N LYS A 108 -5.11 12.73 -7.01
CA LYS A 108 -5.76 11.47 -7.39
C LYS A 108 -5.14 10.27 -6.67
N PHE A 109 -3.81 10.25 -6.52
CA PHE A 109 -3.14 9.24 -5.71
C PHE A 109 -3.56 9.33 -4.24
N GLN A 110 -3.63 10.53 -3.64
CA GLN A 110 -4.12 10.69 -2.26
C GLN A 110 -5.54 10.15 -2.10
N SER A 111 -6.42 10.49 -3.03
CA SER A 111 -7.80 9.98 -3.04
C SER A 111 -7.84 8.45 -3.10
N MET A 112 -6.92 7.83 -3.85
CA MET A 112 -6.79 6.37 -3.95
C MET A 112 -6.17 5.75 -2.69
N PHE A 113 -5.11 6.35 -2.13
CA PHE A 113 -4.44 5.89 -0.91
C PHE A 113 -5.37 5.83 0.29
N ASN A 114 -6.34 6.75 0.37
CA ASN A 114 -7.39 6.71 1.38
C ASN A 114 -8.24 5.43 1.34
N TRP A 115 -8.24 4.71 0.21
CA TRP A 115 -8.88 3.40 0.03
C TRP A 115 -7.93 2.20 0.16
N LEU A 116 -6.71 2.36 0.69
CA LEU A 116 -5.85 1.22 1.01
C LEU A 116 -6.26 0.59 2.35
N PRO A 117 -6.38 -0.75 2.44
CA PRO A 117 -6.59 -1.44 3.72
C PRO A 117 -5.45 -1.16 4.70
N PHE A 118 -5.71 -1.22 6.00
CA PHE A 118 -4.67 -0.95 7.00
C PHE A 118 -3.94 -2.21 7.44
N VAL A 119 -4.66 -3.34 7.48
CA VAL A 119 -4.15 -4.55 8.10
C VAL A 119 -4.59 -5.79 7.31
N ALA A 120 -3.84 -6.87 7.46
CA ALA A 120 -4.22 -8.18 6.98
C ALA A 120 -4.05 -9.23 8.08
N LEU A 121 -5.00 -10.14 8.22
CA LEU A 121 -4.89 -11.33 9.04
C LEU A 121 -4.61 -12.54 8.15
N VAL A 122 -3.37 -12.99 8.14
CA VAL A 122 -2.92 -14.12 7.34
C VAL A 122 -3.12 -15.42 8.12
N SER A 123 -3.82 -16.36 7.49
CA SER A 123 -4.15 -17.70 7.98
C SER A 123 -4.75 -17.72 9.39
N LYS A 124 -5.51 -16.66 9.76
CA LYS A 124 -6.08 -16.46 11.11
C LYS A 124 -5.04 -16.51 12.25
N ARG A 125 -3.75 -16.27 11.94
CA ARG A 125 -2.64 -16.44 12.86
C ARG A 125 -1.69 -15.25 12.92
N ILE A 126 -1.39 -14.66 11.77
CA ILE A 126 -0.39 -13.58 11.66
C ILE A 126 -1.13 -12.28 11.31
N LEU A 127 -1.10 -11.30 12.21
CA LEU A 127 -1.57 -9.95 11.93
C LEU A 127 -0.44 -9.15 11.29
N CYS A 128 -0.65 -8.71 10.06
CA CYS A 128 0.26 -7.88 9.29
C CYS A 128 -0.26 -6.45 9.24
N MET A 129 0.60 -5.50 9.57
CA MET A 129 0.34 -4.06 9.49
C MET A 129 1.66 -3.34 9.25
N HIS A 130 1.61 -2.14 8.68
CA HIS A 130 2.82 -1.37 8.38
C HIS A 130 3.57 -0.97 9.66
N GLY A 131 2.89 -0.22 10.55
CA GLY A 131 3.41 0.18 11.84
C GLY A 131 3.23 -0.91 12.89
N GLY A 132 2.35 -0.67 13.86
CA GLY A 132 2.17 -1.60 14.97
C GLY A 132 0.90 -1.36 15.78
N LEU A 133 0.88 -1.93 16.98
CA LEU A 133 -0.29 -1.93 17.85
C LEU A 133 -0.59 -0.54 18.41
N SER A 134 -1.88 -0.29 18.63
CA SER A 134 -2.37 0.86 19.40
C SER A 134 -2.75 0.40 20.81
N PRO A 135 -2.54 1.20 21.86
CA PRO A 135 -3.10 0.92 23.19
C PRO A 135 -4.63 0.79 23.21
N LYS A 136 -5.32 1.35 22.21
CA LYS A 136 -6.77 1.26 22.02
C LYS A 136 -7.20 -0.02 21.28
N LEU A 137 -6.25 -0.79 20.74
CA LEU A 137 -6.52 -2.03 19.99
C LEU A 137 -6.67 -3.21 20.94
N MET A 138 -7.90 -3.45 21.41
CA MET A 138 -8.21 -4.55 22.31
C MET A 138 -8.72 -5.80 21.57
N HIS A 139 -9.39 -5.61 20.43
CA HIS A 139 -9.96 -6.69 19.61
C HIS A 139 -9.77 -6.42 18.11
N LEU A 140 -9.59 -7.46 17.31
CA LEU A 140 -9.48 -7.33 15.84
C LEU A 140 -10.73 -6.70 15.20
N ASP A 141 -11.89 -6.82 15.85
CA ASP A 141 -13.12 -6.16 15.41
C ASP A 141 -13.04 -4.64 15.46
N ASN A 142 -12.15 -4.06 16.28
CA ASN A 142 -11.89 -2.62 16.24
C ASN A 142 -11.35 -2.22 14.85
N LEU A 143 -10.45 -3.03 14.27
CA LEU A 143 -9.87 -2.79 12.95
C LEU A 143 -10.88 -3.01 11.83
N ARG A 144 -11.76 -4.01 11.95
CA ARG A 144 -12.83 -4.27 10.95
C ARG A 144 -13.81 -3.11 10.84
N ARG A 145 -14.05 -2.37 11.93
CA ARG A 145 -15.01 -1.26 12.00
C ARG A 145 -14.46 0.08 11.53
N LEU A 146 -13.13 0.20 11.35
CA LEU A 146 -12.53 1.42 10.81
C LEU A 146 -13.06 1.67 9.40
N ARG A 147 -13.62 2.86 9.18
CA ARG A 147 -14.23 3.24 7.90
C ARG A 147 -13.16 3.77 6.94
N ARG A 148 -13.32 3.43 5.66
CA ARG A 148 -12.53 3.93 4.54
C ARG A 148 -13.51 4.47 3.48
N PRO A 149 -13.16 5.54 2.76
CA PRO A 149 -11.86 6.18 2.70
C PRO A 149 -11.62 7.08 3.92
N ILE A 150 -10.37 7.18 4.35
CA ILE A 150 -9.96 8.08 5.42
C ILE A 150 -8.54 8.53 5.12
N ASP A 151 -8.23 9.81 5.32
CA ASP A 151 -6.84 10.26 5.45
C ASP A 151 -6.56 10.41 6.94
N PRO A 152 -5.50 9.81 7.51
CA PRO A 152 -5.22 9.94 8.93
C PRO A 152 -5.03 11.42 9.27
N VAL A 153 -5.87 11.92 10.16
CA VAL A 153 -5.70 13.26 10.75
C VAL A 153 -4.71 13.09 11.89
N GLU A 154 -3.76 14.03 12.04
CA GLU A 154 -2.93 14.06 13.26
C GLU A 154 -3.84 14.18 14.50
N ASP A 155 -3.51 13.40 15.54
CA ASP A 155 -3.90 13.70 16.92
C ASP A 155 -3.00 14.85 17.44
#